data_AF-A0A917BUE3-F1
#
_entry.id   AF-A0A917BUE3-F1
#
_cell.length_a   1.000
_cell.length_b   1.000
_cell.length_c   1.000
_cell.angle_alpha   90.00
_cell.angle_beta   90.00
_cell.angle_gamma   90.00
#
_symmetry.space_group_name_H-M   'P 1'
#
loop_
_entity.id
_entity.type
_entity.pdbx_description
1 polymer ?
#
loop_
_entity_poly.entity_id
_entity_poly.type
_entity_poly.pdbx_seq_one_letter_code
_entity_poly.pdbx_strand_id
1 'polypeptide(L)'
;MVPIEEIFCEIDDFCKRVFPAFCAFLKSKTALPTGLYFVDSTTLSVCRTQRINSHKTFVDLAQRGKSSMGWFYGFKLHLVINNRGELMSFHLTPGNVDDRKPVPGLFKSLKGLAAGDKGYISKKLTQDLSEQGVEFITKHRKKMKPANHTSFQK
;
A
#
# COMPACT_ATOMS: atom_id res chain seq x y z
N MET A 1 28.94 -27.31 -11.62
CA MET A 1 27.55 -26.94 -11.95
C MET A 1 26.84 -26.78 -10.62
N VAL A 2 26.51 -25.54 -10.23
CA VAL A 2 25.85 -25.29 -8.93
C VAL A 2 24.46 -25.95 -8.97
N PRO A 3 24.09 -26.78 -7.98
CA PRO A 3 22.75 -27.35 -7.90
C PRO A 3 21.71 -26.24 -7.99
N ILE A 4 20.64 -26.47 -8.74
CA ILE A 4 19.54 -25.49 -8.91
C ILE A 4 19.02 -25.02 -7.53
N GLU A 5 19.00 -25.90 -6.53
CA GLU A 5 18.58 -25.57 -5.16
C GLU A 5 19.47 -24.54 -4.47
N GLU A 6 20.79 -24.57 -4.70
CA GLU A 6 21.74 -23.59 -4.13
C GLU A 6 21.53 -22.21 -4.79
N ILE A 7 21.32 -22.15 -6.10
CA ILE A 7 21.02 -20.90 -6.82
C ILE A 7 19.70 -20.27 -6.31
N PHE A 8 18.67 -21.08 -6.04
CA PHE A 8 17.42 -20.59 -5.48
C PHE A 8 17.54 -20.09 -4.04
N CYS A 9 18.36 -20.74 -3.22
CA CYS A 9 18.65 -20.27 -1.86
C CYS A 9 19.43 -18.95 -1.89
N GLU A 10 20.41 -18.81 -2.79
CA GLU A 10 21.16 -17.57 -2.95
C GLU A 10 20.28 -16.39 -3.40
N ILE A 11 19.35 -16.62 -4.34
CA ILE A 11 18.39 -15.60 -4.78
C ILE A 11 17.41 -15.24 -3.64
N ASP A 12 16.98 -16.23 -2.86
CA ASP A 12 16.11 -16.01 -1.71
C ASP A 12 16.80 -15.19 -0.61
N ASP A 13 18.02 -15.57 -0.26
CA ASP A 13 18.86 -14.82 0.69
C ASP A 13 19.23 -13.44 0.17
N PHE A 14 19.43 -13.29 -1.14
CA PHE A 14 19.65 -11.98 -1.76
C PHE A 14 18.42 -11.10 -1.64
N CYS A 15 17.23 -11.61 -2.00
CA CYS A 15 15.96 -10.89 -1.84
C CYS A 15 15.72 -10.51 -0.38
N LYS A 16 15.96 -11.42 0.57
CA LYS A 16 15.83 -11.17 2.01
C LYS A 16 16.82 -10.15 2.56
N ARG A 17 18.03 -10.06 1.99
CA ARG A 17 19.05 -9.06 2.38
C ARG A 17 18.83 -7.69 1.74
N VAL A 18 18.49 -7.66 0.45
CA VAL A 18 18.31 -6.42 -0.31
C VAL A 18 16.99 -5.74 0.03
N PHE A 19 15.94 -6.50 0.32
CA PHE A 19 14.62 -5.92 0.56
C PHE A 19 14.58 -4.97 1.78
N PRO A 20 15.15 -5.30 2.96
CA PRO A 20 15.30 -4.37 4.06
C PRO A 20 16.11 -3.12 3.69
N ALA A 21 17.21 -3.28 2.96
CA ALA A 21 18.05 -2.16 2.51
C ALA A 21 17.30 -1.24 1.54
N PHE A 22 16.53 -1.81 0.62
CA PHE A 22 15.65 -1.07 -0.28
C PHE A 22 14.55 -0.32 0.49
N CYS A 23 13.91 -0.96 1.47
CA CYS A 23 12.95 -0.28 2.35
C CYS A 23 13.60 0.86 3.14
N ALA A 24 14.82 0.67 3.67
CA ALA A 24 15.56 1.72 4.35
C ALA A 24 15.90 2.88 3.40
N PHE A 25 16.34 2.56 2.19
CA PHE A 25 16.58 3.54 1.14
C PHE A 25 15.31 4.35 0.83
N LEU A 26 14.16 3.70 0.59
CA LEU A 26 12.90 4.40 0.34
C LEU A 26 12.49 5.29 1.51
N LYS A 27 12.67 4.83 2.75
CA LYS A 27 12.42 5.64 3.95
C LYS A 27 13.34 6.86 4.01
N SER A 28 14.57 6.76 3.51
CA SER A 28 15.49 7.91 3.43
C SER A 28 15.11 8.93 2.36
N LYS A 29 14.22 8.57 1.43
CA LYS A 29 13.76 9.44 0.33
C LYS A 29 12.44 10.14 0.62
N THR A 30 11.95 10.10 1.86
CA THR A 30 10.75 10.83 2.24
C THR A 30 11.00 12.33 2.21
N ALA A 31 10.11 13.10 1.58
CA ALA A 31 10.23 14.55 1.47
C ALA A 31 9.47 15.28 2.61
N LEU A 32 9.48 16.61 2.55
CA LEU A 32 8.81 17.44 3.54
C LEU A 32 7.27 17.41 3.37
N PRO A 33 6.51 17.37 4.47
CA PRO A 33 5.05 17.46 4.43
C PRO A 33 4.56 18.76 3.80
N THR A 34 3.58 18.70 2.89
CA THR A 34 3.01 19.88 2.21
C THR A 34 1.58 20.21 2.63
N GLY A 35 0.92 19.31 3.38
CA GLY A 35 -0.48 19.45 3.77
C GLY A 35 -1.48 18.95 2.74
N LEU A 36 -1.04 18.46 1.57
CA LEU A 36 -1.91 17.83 0.57
C LEU A 36 -1.31 16.51 0.08
N TYR A 37 -2.04 15.42 0.28
CA TYR A 37 -1.55 14.07 0.05
C TYR A 37 -2.51 13.20 -0.76
N PHE A 38 -1.94 12.18 -1.39
CA PHE A 38 -2.67 11.16 -2.15
C PHE A 38 -2.23 9.78 -1.68
N VAL A 39 -3.18 8.89 -1.41
CA VAL A 39 -2.92 7.50 -1.03
C VAL A 39 -3.45 6.53 -2.09
N ASP A 40 -2.62 5.56 -2.46
CA ASP A 40 -3.02 4.45 -3.31
C ASP A 40 -2.24 3.17 -2.98
N SER A 41 -2.79 2.04 -3.42
CA SER A 41 -2.18 0.72 -3.24
C SER A 41 -1.98 0.04 -4.58
N THR A 42 -0.81 -0.56 -4.79
CA THR A 42 -0.51 -1.35 -6.00
C THR A 42 -0.16 -2.78 -5.63
N THR A 43 -0.59 -3.74 -6.46
CA THR A 43 -0.29 -5.15 -6.26
C THR A 43 1.12 -5.48 -6.73
N LEU A 44 1.91 -6.16 -5.90
CA LEU A 44 3.23 -6.68 -6.22
C LEU A 44 3.17 -8.21 -6.27
N SER A 45 2.92 -8.75 -7.46
CA SER A 45 2.89 -10.19 -7.69
C SER A 45 4.31 -10.77 -7.66
N VAL A 46 4.54 -11.77 -6.82
CA VAL A 46 5.86 -12.43 -6.68
C VAL A 46 5.98 -13.70 -7.51
N CYS A 47 4.85 -14.30 -7.92
CA CYS A 47 4.82 -15.40 -8.87
C CYS A 47 3.49 -15.44 -9.63
N ARG A 48 3.45 -16.26 -10.68
CA ARG A 48 2.18 -16.58 -11.36
C ARG A 48 1.33 -17.48 -10.45
N THR A 49 0.01 -17.34 -10.55
CA THR A 49 -0.96 -18.10 -9.73
C THR A 49 -0.78 -19.63 -9.86
N GLN A 50 -0.33 -20.14 -11.01
CA GLN A 50 -0.08 -21.57 -11.20
C GLN A 50 1.13 -22.10 -10.41
N ARG A 51 2.03 -21.23 -9.95
CA ARG A 51 3.29 -21.60 -9.27
C ARG A 51 3.27 -21.34 -7.76
N ILE A 52 2.11 -21.01 -7.18
CA ILE A 52 2.00 -20.69 -5.75
C ILE A 52 2.49 -21.87 -4.90
N ASN A 53 2.06 -23.10 -5.23
CA ASN A 53 2.39 -24.29 -4.46
C ASN A 53 3.89 -24.66 -4.48
N SER A 54 4.65 -24.14 -5.45
CA SER A 54 6.10 -24.35 -5.55
C SER A 54 6.91 -23.08 -5.23
N HIS A 55 6.27 -22.01 -4.77
CA HIS A 55 6.94 -20.77 -4.40
C HIS A 55 7.63 -20.92 -3.04
N LYS A 56 8.92 -20.60 -2.98
CA LYS A 56 9.74 -20.75 -1.76
C LYS A 56 10.22 -19.42 -1.16
N THR A 57 10.44 -18.40 -1.99
CA THR A 57 11.13 -17.15 -1.58
C THR A 57 10.39 -16.34 -0.52
N PHE A 58 9.09 -16.07 -0.76
CA PHE A 58 8.25 -15.30 0.15
C PHE A 58 7.21 -16.18 0.84
N VAL A 59 7.55 -17.44 1.12
CA VAL A 59 6.68 -18.32 1.91
C VAL A 59 6.36 -17.65 3.26
N ASP A 60 5.14 -17.82 3.74
CA ASP A 60 4.56 -17.19 4.94
C ASP A 60 4.44 -15.65 4.94
N LEU A 61 5.16 -14.94 4.07
CA LEU A 61 5.09 -13.48 3.93
C LEU A 61 4.10 -13.04 2.84
N ALA A 62 4.16 -13.66 1.67
CA ALA A 62 3.26 -13.39 0.56
C ALA A 62 1.93 -14.13 0.75
N GLN A 63 0.83 -13.49 0.38
CA GLN A 63 -0.50 -14.08 0.47
C GLN A 63 -1.28 -13.87 -0.82
N ARG A 64 -2.29 -14.74 -1.04
CA ARG A 64 -3.16 -14.65 -2.21
C ARG A 64 -4.13 -13.49 -2.05
N GLY A 65 -4.12 -12.55 -2.99
CA GLY A 65 -4.99 -11.38 -3.03
C GLY A 65 -5.86 -11.34 -4.29
N LYS A 66 -6.84 -10.44 -4.30
CA LYS A 66 -7.68 -10.16 -5.48
C LYS A 66 -7.63 -8.66 -5.79
N SER A 67 -7.35 -8.31 -7.04
CA SER A 67 -7.45 -6.97 -7.58
C SER A 67 -8.53 -6.89 -8.66
N SER A 68 -8.71 -5.71 -9.25
CA SER A 68 -9.53 -5.53 -10.46
C SER A 68 -9.04 -6.39 -11.63
N MET A 69 -7.74 -6.68 -11.68
CA MET A 69 -7.10 -7.50 -12.74
C MET A 69 -7.14 -9.01 -12.44
N GLY A 70 -7.69 -9.42 -11.29
CA GLY A 70 -7.87 -10.83 -10.94
C GLY A 70 -7.10 -11.27 -9.69
N TRP A 71 -6.93 -12.58 -9.55
CA TRP A 71 -6.20 -13.18 -8.44
C TRP A 71 -4.68 -13.05 -8.64
N PHE A 72 -3.97 -12.71 -7.58
CA PHE A 72 -2.51 -12.67 -7.55
C PHE A 72 -1.97 -13.30 -6.26
N TYR A 73 -0.68 -13.64 -6.25
CA TYR A 73 0.04 -14.06 -5.06
C TYR A 73 1.25 -13.16 -4.85
N GLY A 74 1.34 -12.54 -3.69
CA GLY A 74 2.36 -11.54 -3.40
C GLY A 74 1.94 -10.56 -2.33
N PHE A 75 2.25 -9.29 -2.56
CA PHE A 75 2.07 -8.20 -1.62
C PHE A 75 1.22 -7.08 -2.21
N LYS A 76 0.84 -6.13 -1.35
CA LYS A 76 0.35 -4.82 -1.74
C LYS A 76 1.28 -3.75 -1.20
N LEU A 77 1.72 -2.86 -2.07
CA LEU A 77 2.50 -1.68 -1.71
C LEU A 77 1.56 -0.49 -1.61
N HIS A 78 1.42 0.03 -0.39
CA HIS A 78 0.62 1.21 -0.07
C HIS A 78 1.55 2.40 -0.02
N LEU A 79 1.21 3.48 -0.72
CA LEU A 79 2.04 4.68 -0.87
C LEU A 79 1.23 5.91 -0.51
N VAL A 80 1.87 6.84 0.20
CA VAL A 80 1.39 8.21 0.33
C VAL A 80 2.39 9.13 -0.36
N ILE A 81 1.90 9.94 -1.28
CA ILE A 81 2.68 11.00 -1.94
C ILE A 81 2.09 12.36 -1.61
N ASN A 82 2.92 13.40 -1.66
CA ASN A 82 2.44 14.76 -1.61
C ASN A 82 1.99 15.26 -3.00
N ASN A 83 1.46 16.48 -3.04
CA ASN A 83 1.04 17.15 -4.29
C ASN A 83 2.16 17.49 -5.28
N ARG A 84 3.43 17.26 -4.91
CA ARG A 84 4.59 17.38 -5.81
C ARG A 84 5.04 16.03 -6.37
N GLY A 85 4.34 14.94 -6.02
CA GLY A 85 4.71 13.58 -6.41
C GLY A 85 5.83 12.98 -5.57
N GLU A 86 6.18 13.59 -4.44
CA GLU A 86 7.25 13.11 -3.57
C GLU A 86 6.70 12.11 -2.55
N LEU A 87 7.48 11.08 -2.25
CA LEU A 87 7.10 10.03 -1.29
C LEU A 87 7.04 10.61 0.13
N MET A 88 5.94 10.36 0.83
CA MET A 88 5.76 10.74 2.24
C MET A 88 5.90 9.52 3.15
N SER A 89 5.25 8.42 2.80
CA SER A 89 5.28 7.18 3.56
C SER A 89 4.87 6.01 2.68
N PHE A 90 5.26 4.81 3.10
CA PHE A 90 4.85 3.58 2.43
C PHE A 90 4.72 2.44 3.42
N HIS A 91 3.96 1.42 3.03
CA HIS A 91 3.81 0.19 3.79
C HIS A 91 3.63 -0.99 2.84
N LEU A 92 4.27 -2.11 3.14
CA LEU A 92 4.08 -3.36 2.40
C LEU A 92 3.24 -4.31 3.25
N THR A 93 2.15 -4.81 2.68
CA THR A 93 1.30 -5.82 3.33
C THR A 93 1.22 -7.09 2.48
N PRO A 94 0.90 -8.24 3.07
CA PRO A 94 0.50 -9.41 2.29
C PRO A 94 -0.70 -9.11 1.38
N GLY A 95 -0.81 -9.85 0.27
CA GLY A 95 -1.79 -9.61 -0.79
C GLY A 95 -3.26 -9.67 -0.37
N ASN A 96 -3.57 -10.36 0.72
CA ASN A 96 -4.93 -10.51 1.26
C ASN A 96 -5.35 -9.40 2.24
N VAL A 97 -4.46 -8.45 2.56
CA VAL A 97 -4.78 -7.35 3.47
C VAL A 97 -5.68 -6.33 2.79
N ASP A 98 -6.67 -5.85 3.53
CA ASP A 98 -7.57 -4.77 3.12
C ASP A 98 -6.81 -3.44 3.06
N ASP A 99 -6.97 -2.70 1.97
CA ASP A 99 -6.20 -1.47 1.67
C ASP A 99 -6.40 -0.37 2.71
N ARG A 100 -7.51 -0.41 3.46
CA ARG A 100 -7.84 0.58 4.50
C ARG A 100 -7.04 0.37 5.79
N LYS A 101 -6.62 -0.87 6.08
CA LYS A 101 -5.94 -1.21 7.35
C LYS A 101 -4.60 -0.48 7.57
N PRO A 102 -3.70 -0.37 6.58
CA PRO A 102 -2.41 0.30 6.79
C PRO A 102 -2.49 1.84 6.80
N VAL A 103 -3.59 2.42 6.32
CA VAL A 103 -3.71 3.88 6.10
C VAL A 103 -3.47 4.71 7.36
N PRO A 104 -4.04 4.40 8.55
CA PRO A 104 -3.75 5.17 9.76
C PRO A 104 -2.24 5.22 10.08
N GLY A 105 -1.52 4.11 9.86
CA GLY A 105 -0.07 4.06 10.06
C GLY A 105 0.70 4.92 9.06
N LEU A 106 0.23 5.00 7.81
CA LEU A 106 0.85 5.81 6.77
C LEU A 106 0.75 7.32 7.06
N PHE A 107 -0.29 7.76 7.78
CA PHE A 107 -0.56 9.16 8.08
C PHE A 107 -0.11 9.62 9.47
N LYS A 108 0.49 8.75 10.29
CA LYS A 108 0.84 9.01 11.70
C LYS A 108 1.62 10.32 11.94
N SER A 109 2.44 10.75 10.99
CA SER A 109 3.27 11.99 11.09
C SER A 109 2.87 13.07 10.08
N LEU A 110 1.70 12.95 9.46
CA LEU A 110 1.19 13.86 8.45
C LEU A 110 -0.08 14.55 8.96
N LYS A 111 -0.27 15.81 8.57
CA LYS A 111 -1.47 16.60 8.86
C LYS A 111 -1.88 17.35 7.62
N GLY A 112 -3.18 17.61 7.47
CA GLY A 112 -3.74 18.34 6.33
C GLY A 112 -4.79 17.53 5.57
N LEU A 113 -4.85 17.72 4.26
CA LEU A 113 -5.83 17.10 3.40
C LEU A 113 -5.24 15.86 2.72
N ALA A 114 -5.99 14.76 2.69
CA ALA A 114 -5.60 13.55 2.01
C ALA A 114 -6.72 13.05 1.11
N ALA A 115 -6.39 12.60 -0.11
CA ALA A 115 -7.33 12.03 -1.05
C ALA A 115 -7.01 10.56 -1.33
N GLY A 116 -8.06 9.74 -1.38
CA GLY A 116 -7.97 8.33 -1.77
C GLY A 116 -9.04 7.92 -2.77
N ASP A 117 -8.87 6.74 -3.35
CA ASP A 117 -9.83 6.12 -4.26
C ASP A 117 -11.15 5.69 -3.56
N LYS A 118 -12.10 5.12 -4.33
CA LYS A 118 -13.39 4.63 -3.79
C LYS A 118 -13.27 3.36 -2.96
N GLY A 119 -12.18 2.61 -3.08
CA GLY A 119 -11.84 1.47 -2.25
C GLY A 119 -11.61 1.87 -0.79
N TYR A 120 -11.07 3.07 -0.55
CA TYR A 120 -10.79 3.56 0.81
C TYR A 120 -12.00 4.07 1.61
N ILE A 121 -13.21 4.06 1.04
CA ILE A 121 -14.42 4.54 1.74
C ILE A 121 -14.66 3.71 3.02
N SER A 122 -14.56 4.37 4.17
CA SER A 122 -14.84 3.80 5.49
C SER A 122 -15.04 4.92 6.51
N LYS A 123 -16.20 4.90 7.21
CA LYS A 123 -16.48 5.88 8.28
C LYS A 123 -15.43 5.84 9.39
N LYS A 124 -15.04 4.62 9.79
CA LYS A 124 -14.02 4.41 10.80
C LYS A 124 -12.68 5.00 10.37
N LEU A 125 -12.27 4.75 9.12
CA LEU A 125 -10.99 5.28 8.62
C LEU A 125 -10.98 6.82 8.58
N THR A 126 -12.07 7.43 8.11
CA THR A 126 -12.19 8.90 8.12
C THR A 126 -12.12 9.47 9.53
N GLN A 127 -12.75 8.81 10.51
CA GLN A 127 -12.66 9.22 11.91
C GLN A 127 -11.24 9.07 12.47
N ASP A 128 -10.62 7.89 12.31
CA ASP A 128 -9.25 7.60 12.79
C ASP A 128 -8.23 8.60 12.22
N LEU A 129 -8.40 9.04 10.97
CA LEU A 129 -7.55 10.05 10.33
C LEU A 129 -7.86 11.47 10.80
N SER A 130 -9.14 11.79 11.02
CA SER A 130 -9.54 13.10 11.54
C SER A 130 -8.98 13.34 12.94
N GLU A 131 -8.95 12.31 13.80
CA GLU A 131 -8.33 12.36 15.13
C GLU A 131 -6.81 12.61 15.07
N GLN A 132 -6.17 12.25 13.95
CA GLN A 132 -4.75 12.53 13.68
C GLN A 132 -4.51 13.90 13.02
N GLY A 133 -5.57 14.67 12.72
CA GLY A 133 -5.47 15.96 12.02
C GLY A 133 -5.39 15.83 10.50
N VAL A 134 -5.92 14.73 9.94
CA VAL A 134 -6.01 14.49 8.50
C VAL A 134 -7.47 14.48 8.06
N GLU A 135 -7.86 15.44 7.24
CA GLU A 135 -9.15 15.42 6.55
C GLU A 135 -9.04 14.48 5.35
N PHE A 136 -9.81 13.38 5.35
CA PHE A 136 -9.72 12.35 4.32
C PHE A 136 -10.89 12.39 3.34
N ILE A 137 -10.60 12.72 2.09
CA ILE A 137 -11.56 12.82 0.98
C ILE A 137 -11.50 11.56 0.11
N THR A 138 -12.68 11.03 -0.23
CA THR A 138 -12.85 9.96 -1.22
C THR A 138 -14.00 10.31 -2.16
N LYS A 139 -13.96 9.82 -3.41
CA LYS A 139 -15.07 10.04 -4.35
C LYS A 139 -16.34 9.34 -3.88
N HIS A 140 -17.50 10.00 -4.00
CA HIS A 140 -18.79 9.42 -3.62
C HIS A 140 -19.14 8.15 -4.44
N ARG A 141 -19.71 7.12 -3.79
CA ARG A 141 -20.39 6.02 -4.49
C ARG A 141 -21.83 6.40 -4.83
N LYS A 142 -22.30 6.03 -6.03
CA LYS A 142 -23.65 6.36 -6.54
C LYS A 142 -24.81 5.93 -5.62
N LYS A 143 -24.62 4.93 -4.75
CA LYS A 143 -25.66 4.39 -3.85
C LYS A 143 -25.61 4.93 -2.41
N MET A 144 -24.68 5.83 -2.08
CA MET A 144 -24.58 6.39 -0.73
C MET A 144 -25.48 7.61 -0.57
N LYS A 145 -26.02 7.83 0.63
CA LYS A 145 -26.78 9.04 0.96
C LYS A 145 -25.90 10.28 0.71
N PRO A 146 -26.46 11.37 0.14
CA PRO A 146 -25.69 12.56 -0.19
C PRO A 146 -25.06 13.14 1.07
N ALA A 147 -23.75 13.33 1.05
CA ALA A 147 -23.04 14.13 2.05
C ALA A 147 -22.96 15.58 1.59
N ASN A 148 -23.01 16.53 2.53
CA ASN A 148 -22.79 17.94 2.24
C ASN A 148 -21.32 18.12 1.86
N HIS A 149 -21.07 18.34 0.57
CA HIS A 149 -19.75 18.46 0.00
C HIS A 149 -19.36 19.94 -0.18
N THR A 150 -18.13 20.29 0.22
CA THR A 150 -17.48 21.54 -0.25
C THR A 150 -17.19 21.44 -1.74
N SER A 151 -17.03 22.57 -2.42
CA SER A 151 -16.89 22.68 -3.89
C SER A 151 -15.79 21.79 -4.52
N PHE A 152 -14.82 21.33 -3.74
CA PHE A 152 -13.74 20.42 -4.13
C PHE A 152 -14.12 18.93 -4.16
N GLN A 153 -15.31 18.57 -3.69
CA GLN A 153 -15.76 17.17 -3.51
C GLN A 153 -16.88 16.75 -4.47
N LYS A 154 -17.17 17.55 -5.52
CA LYS A 154 -18.12 17.23 -6.59
C LYS A 154 -17.57 16.22 -7.59
#